data_AF-A0A7W0XDW9-F1
#
_entry.id   AF-A0A7W0XDW9-F1
#
_cell.length_a   1.000
_cell.length_b   1.000
_cell.length_c   1.000
_cell.angle_alpha   90.00
_cell.angle_beta   90.00
_cell.angle_gamma   90.00
#
_symmetry.space_group_name_H-M   'P 1'
#
loop_
_entity.id
_entity.type
_entity.pdbx_description
1 polymer ?
#
loop_
_entity_poly.entity_id
_entity_poly.type
_entity_poly.pdbx_seq_one_letter_code
_entity_poly.pdbx_strand_id
1 'polypeptide(L)'
;MTIKFMASYQTKPIYVFGSFGMLAFFVSVAAGLYAIFLKFFHKADFVQTPLPILAVVMFAVGIQFLLMGLLAEMLVRTYHESQEKSIYAVREKIGFPGS
;
A
#
# COMPACT_ATOMS: atom_id res chain seq x y z
N MET A 1 10.98 -23.72 -2.93
CA MET A 1 10.28 -23.08 -1.79
C MET A 1 10.37 -21.56 -1.94
N THR A 2 9.72 -21.00 -2.97
CA THR A 2 9.88 -19.56 -3.29
C THR A 2 8.57 -18.93 -3.78
N ILE A 3 7.76 -19.71 -4.50
CA ILE A 3 6.45 -19.26 -5.03
C ILE A 3 5.34 -19.25 -3.97
N LYS A 4 5.41 -20.14 -2.97
CA LYS A 4 4.37 -20.27 -1.93
C LYS A 4 4.47 -19.22 -0.81
N PHE A 5 5.66 -18.62 -0.62
CA PHE A 5 5.88 -17.54 0.35
C PHE A 5 5.37 -16.19 -0.19
N MET A 6 5.48 -15.97 -1.51
CA MET A 6 4.79 -14.85 -2.19
C MET A 6 3.28 -15.04 -2.20
N ALA A 7 2.79 -16.25 -2.50
CA ALA A 7 1.35 -16.53 -2.61
C ALA A 7 0.55 -16.32 -1.32
N SER A 8 1.15 -16.50 -0.13
CA SER A 8 0.41 -16.36 1.13
C SER A 8 0.41 -14.94 1.70
N TYR A 9 1.36 -14.07 1.34
CA TYR A 9 1.31 -12.63 1.60
C TYR A 9 0.53 -11.86 0.51
N GLN A 10 0.34 -12.48 -0.66
CA GLN A 10 -0.45 -11.97 -1.79
C GLN A 10 -1.95 -11.86 -1.51
N THR A 11 -2.48 -12.45 -0.43
CA THR A 11 -3.94 -12.47 -0.23
C THR A 11 -4.52 -11.11 0.15
N LYS A 12 -3.75 -10.20 0.79
CA LYS A 12 -4.20 -8.83 1.14
C LYS A 12 -3.04 -7.82 1.25
N PRO A 13 -2.53 -7.27 0.13
CA PRO A 13 -1.40 -6.32 0.09
C PRO A 13 -1.56 -5.10 1.01
N ILE A 14 -2.80 -4.69 1.27
CA ILE A 14 -3.16 -3.58 2.16
C ILE A 14 -2.67 -3.77 3.60
N TYR A 15 -2.48 -4.99 4.09
CA TYR A 15 -2.01 -5.20 5.47
C TYR A 15 -0.56 -4.73 5.64
N VAL A 16 0.29 -4.98 4.65
CA VAL A 16 1.69 -4.57 4.71
C VAL A 16 1.79 -3.06 4.58
N PHE A 17 1.37 -2.52 3.44
CA PHE A 17 1.49 -1.08 3.18
C PHE A 17 0.62 -0.24 4.13
N GLY A 18 -0.57 -0.74 4.51
CA GLY A 18 -1.43 -0.07 5.48
C GLY A 18 -0.84 -0.04 6.89
N SER A 19 -0.15 -1.09 7.34
CA SER A 19 0.52 -1.07 8.65
C SER A 19 1.63 -0.03 8.71
N PHE A 20 2.47 0.05 7.67
CA PHE A 20 3.49 1.11 7.54
C PHE A 20 2.88 2.51 7.40
N GLY A 21 1.79 2.64 6.64
CA GLY A 21 1.06 3.90 6.53
C GLY A 21 0.49 4.38 7.87
N MET A 22 -0.03 3.45 8.68
CA MET A 22 -0.56 3.76 10.01
C MET A 22 0.54 4.13 11.01
N LEU A 23 1.70 3.46 10.94
CA LEU A 23 2.89 3.85 11.70
C LEU A 23 3.37 5.26 11.33
N ALA A 24 3.47 5.56 10.03
CA ALA A 24 3.86 6.89 9.56
C ALA A 24 2.85 7.97 9.98
N PHE A 25 1.55 7.65 9.95
CA PHE A 25 0.50 8.54 10.46
C PHE A 25 0.64 8.80 11.96
N PHE A 26 0.91 7.77 12.76
CA PHE A 26 1.13 7.94 14.19
C PHE A 26 2.35 8.83 14.49
N VAL A 27 3.46 8.62 13.79
CA VAL A 27 4.66 9.47 13.90
C VAL A 27 4.36 10.91 13.51
N SER A 28 3.59 11.12 12.42
CA SER A 28 3.17 12.45 11.98
C SER A 28 2.37 13.18 13.05
N VAL A 29 1.36 12.53 13.62
CA VAL A 29 0.52 13.10 14.67
C VAL A 29 1.34 13.41 15.92
N ALA A 30 2.22 12.49 16.35
CA ALA A 30 3.10 12.71 17.49
C ALA A 30 4.04 13.91 17.26
N ALA A 31 4.65 14.02 16.08
CA ALA A 31 5.51 15.14 15.72
C ALA A 31 4.75 16.47 15.68
N GLY A 32 3.52 16.48 15.14
CA GLY A 32 2.66 17.65 15.10
C GLY A 32 2.21 18.12 16.48
N LEU A 33 1.76 17.19 17.34
CA LEU A 33 1.40 17.48 18.73
C LEU A 33 2.59 18.01 19.52
N TYR A 34 3.78 17.43 19.32
CA TYR A 34 4.98 17.89 20.00
C TYR A 34 5.44 19.28 19.52
N ALA A 35 5.31 19.57 18.22
CA ALA A 35 5.55 20.91 17.69
C ALA A 35 4.59 21.96 18.31
N ILE A 36 3.31 21.61 18.43
CA ILE A 36 2.29 22.47 19.07
C ILE A 36 2.65 22.69 20.55
N PHE A 37 3.04 21.63 21.27
CA PHE A 37 3.48 21.73 22.65
C PHE A 37 4.67 22.68 22.80
N LEU A 38 5.69 22.58 21.94
CA LEU A 38 6.84 23.50 21.95
C LEU A 38 6.43 24.96 21.68
N LYS A 39 5.48 25.18 20.77
CA LYS A 39 4.98 26.53 20.49
C LYS A 39 4.34 27.19 21.71
N PHE A 40 3.53 26.44 22.46
CA PHE A 40 2.80 26.99 23.61
C PHE A 40 3.65 27.08 24.88
N PHE A 41 4.47 26.06 25.18
CA PHE A 41 5.22 26.01 26.44
C PHE A 41 6.62 26.65 26.34
N HIS A 42 7.28 26.56 25.19
CA HIS A 42 8.64 27.06 25.01
C HIS A 42 8.70 28.33 24.16
N LYS A 43 7.56 28.86 23.69
CA LYS A 43 7.46 30.00 22.77
C LYS A 43 8.34 29.86 21.51
N ALA A 44 8.72 28.63 21.17
CA ALA A 44 9.55 28.34 20.01
C ALA A 44 8.72 28.52 18.73
N ASP A 45 9.27 29.21 17.74
CA ASP A 45 8.60 29.34 16.46
C ASP A 45 8.69 28.04 15.67
N PHE A 46 7.60 27.70 14.95
CA PHE A 46 7.55 26.50 14.12
C PHE A 46 8.70 26.41 13.12
N VAL A 47 9.17 27.56 12.62
CA VAL A 47 10.30 27.67 11.67
C VAL A 47 11.63 27.24 12.30
N GLN A 48 11.77 27.36 13.62
CA GLN A 48 13.01 27.02 14.33
C GLN A 48 13.13 25.52 14.65
N THR A 49 12.04 24.77 14.47
CA THR A 49 12.01 23.33 14.78
C THR A 49 11.77 22.52 13.49
N PRO A 50 12.47 21.41 13.27
CA PRO A 50 12.23 20.55 12.10
C PRO A 50 10.93 19.73 12.21
N LEU A 51 10.25 19.78 13.36
CA LEU A 51 9.08 18.96 13.69
C LEU A 51 7.87 19.18 12.78
N PRO A 52 7.50 20.42 12.38
CA PRO A 52 6.37 20.63 11.47
C PRO A 52 6.64 20.03 10.09
N ILE A 53 7.86 20.16 9.58
CA ILE A 53 8.26 19.56 8.30
C ILE A 53 8.21 18.04 8.40
N LEU A 54 8.75 17.47 9.49
CA LEU A 54 8.68 16.03 9.75
C LEU A 54 7.23 15.54 9.78
N ALA A 55 6.33 16.25 10.47
CA ALA A 55 4.92 15.91 10.56
C ALA A 55 4.25 15.87 9.17
N VAL A 56 4.46 16.89 8.34
CA VAL A 56 3.89 16.96 6.99
C VAL A 56 4.45 15.88 6.08
N VAL A 57 5.76 15.65 6.10
CA VAL A 57 6.41 14.62 5.28
C VAL A 57 5.94 13.22 5.68
N MET A 58 5.91 12.92 6.98
CA MET A 58 5.41 11.64 7.48
C MET A 58 3.92 11.42 7.18
N PHE A 59 3.11 12.49 7.21
CA PHE A 59 1.71 12.43 6.81
C PHE A 59 1.57 12.06 5.33
N ALA A 60 2.31 12.75 4.46
CA ALA A 60 2.31 12.48 3.01
C ALA A 60 2.77 11.05 2.71
N VAL A 61 3.85 10.60 3.36
CA VAL A 61 4.35 9.21 3.25
C VAL A 61 3.30 8.21 3.72
N GLY A 62 2.60 8.49 4.82
CA GLY A 62 1.51 7.65 5.32
C GLY A 62 0.38 7.49 4.30
N ILE A 63 -0.05 8.58 3.68
CA ILE A 63 -1.04 8.57 2.58
C ILE A 63 -0.51 7.75 1.41
N GLN A 64 0.74 7.96 1.00
CA GLN A 64 1.34 7.29 -0.14
C GLN A 64 1.42 5.77 0.08
N PHE A 65 1.72 5.33 1.31
CA PHE A 65 1.66 3.93 1.71
C PHE A 65 0.24 3.36 1.65
N LEU A 66 -0.77 4.08 2.15
CA LEU A 66 -2.17 3.65 2.04
C LEU A 66 -2.61 3.49 0.59
N LEU A 67 -2.30 4.47 -0.26
CA LEU A 67 -2.59 4.41 -1.69
C LEU A 67 -1.88 3.23 -2.36
N MET A 68 -0.62 2.97 -2.01
CA MET A 68 0.12 1.83 -2.54
C MET A 68 -0.51 0.50 -2.14
N GLY A 69 -1.03 0.39 -0.91
CA GLY A 69 -1.76 -0.78 -0.44
C GLY A 69 -3.03 -1.04 -1.25
N LEU A 70 -3.82 0.01 -1.51
CA LEU A 70 -5.03 -0.07 -2.35
C LEU A 70 -4.70 -0.43 -3.80
N LEU A 71 -3.68 0.21 -4.39
CA LEU A 71 -3.23 -0.09 -5.75
C LEU A 71 -2.76 -1.53 -5.87
N ALA A 72 -1.98 -2.02 -4.92
CA ALA A 72 -1.52 -3.40 -4.91
C ALA A 72 -2.70 -4.38 -4.79
N GLU A 73 -3.71 -4.07 -3.97
CA GLU A 73 -4.91 -4.89 -3.86
C GLU A 73 -5.72 -4.91 -5.18
N MET A 74 -5.85 -3.76 -5.86
CA MET A 74 -6.47 -3.69 -7.18
C MET A 74 -5.69 -4.50 -8.22
N LEU A 75 -4.36 -4.36 -8.26
CA LEU A 75 -3.50 -5.09 -9.20
C LEU A 75 -3.61 -6.60 -9.02
N VAL A 76 -3.64 -7.10 -7.78
CA VAL A 76 -3.82 -8.53 -7.49
C VAL A 76 -5.19 -9.00 -7.99
N ARG A 77 -6.26 -8.23 -7.73
CA ARG A 77 -7.61 -8.57 -8.21
C ARG A 77 -7.67 -8.61 -9.75
N THR A 78 -7.17 -7.58 -10.42
CA THR A 78 -7.15 -7.51 -11.89
C THR A 78 -6.27 -8.59 -12.51
N TYR A 79 -5.13 -8.92 -11.89
CA TYR A 79 -4.27 -10.02 -12.34
C TYR A 79 -4.99 -11.37 -12.25
N HIS A 80 -5.64 -11.67 -11.12
CA HIS A 80 -6.40 -12.92 -10.96
C HIS A 80 -7.61 -12.98 -11.91
N GLU A 81 -8.37 -11.90 -12.05
CA GLU A 81 -9.49 -11.79 -12.99
C GLU A 81 -9.04 -11.96 -14.46
N SER A 82 -7.88 -11.41 -14.82
CA SER A 82 -7.30 -11.55 -16.17
C SER A 82 -6.70 -12.95 -16.41
N GLN A 83 -6.28 -13.65 -15.36
CA GLN A 83 -5.73 -15.01 -15.44
C GLN A 83 -6.83 -16.10 -15.34
N GLU A 84 -8.04 -15.77 -14.86
CA GLU A 84 -9.19 -16.68 -14.81
C GLU A 84 -9.90 -16.89 -16.16
N LYS A 85 -9.36 -16.35 -17.27
CA LYS A 85 -9.72 -16.83 -18.61
C LYS A 85 -8.85 -18.03 -19.01
N SER A 86 -9.33 -19.22 -18.66
CA SER A 86 -9.03 -20.42 -19.46
C SER A 86 -9.52 -20.19 -20.88
N ILE A 87 -8.62 -20.18 -21.87
CA ILE A 87 -8.99 -20.52 -23.24
C ILE A 87 -8.00 -21.59 -23.71
N TYR A 88 -8.30 -22.83 -23.32
CA TYR A 88 -7.79 -24.09 -23.87
C TYR A 88 -6.88 -23.92 -25.09
N ALA A 89 -5.62 -24.36 -24.99
CA ALA A 89 -4.87 -24.74 -26.17
C ALA A 89 -5.56 -25.99 -26.73
N VAL A 90 -6.51 -25.82 -27.65
CA VAL A 90 -7.07 -26.93 -28.44
C VAL A 90 -5.92 -27.54 -29.21
N ARG A 91 -5.32 -28.58 -28.64
CA ARG A 91 -4.12 -29.21 -29.22
C ARG A 91 -4.48 -30.03 -30.45
N GLU A 92 -5.72 -30.54 -30.52
CA GLU A 92 -6.28 -31.12 -31.74
C GLU A 92 -7.80 -31.33 -31.59
N LYS A 93 -8.58 -31.04 -32.64
CA LYS A 93 -9.96 -31.50 -32.78
C LYS A 93 -9.94 -32.81 -33.57
N ILE A 94 -10.05 -33.95 -32.90
CA ILE A 94 -10.17 -35.25 -33.56
C ILE A 94 -11.67 -35.55 -33.73
N GLY A 95 -12.16 -35.56 -34.97
CA GLY A 95 -13.48 -36.09 -35.30
C GLY A 95 -14.60 -35.08 -35.59
N PHE A 96 -14.35 -34.00 -36.36
CA PHE A 96 -15.45 -33.29 -37.03
C PHE A 96 -15.64 -33.90 -38.43
N PRO A 97 -16.69 -34.72 -38.68
CA PRO A 97 -17.09 -35.03 -40.03
C PRO A 97 -17.76 -33.77 -40.60
N GLY A 98 -17.25 -33.29 -41.73
CA GLY A 98 -17.98 -32.31 -42.52
C GLY A 98 -19.22 -32.97 -43.12
N SER A 99 -20.38 -32.37 -42.85
CA SER A 99 -21.56 -32.38 -43.72
C SER A 99 -22.56 -31.32 -43.21
#